data_AF-A0A0C1D538-F1
#
_entry.id   AF-A0A0C1D538-F1
#
_cell.length_a   1.000
_cell.length_b   1.000
_cell.length_c   1.000
_cell.angle_alpha   90.00
_cell.angle_beta   90.00
_cell.angle_gamma   90.00
#
_symmetry.space_group_name_H-M   'P 1'
#
loop_
_entity.id
_entity.type
_entity.pdbx_description
1 polymer ?
#
loop_
_entity_poly.entity_id
_entity_poly.type
_entity_poly.pdbx_seq_one_letter_code
_entity_poly.pdbx_strand_id
1 'polypeptide(L)'
;MTKKNKIRVGAILLFTLLSLLFVDRCTTINLTTSTIFQPKSYQNFKSLTERPTSEHYEIVPVKAYFPILFDSVRSEFYVANNQGLTKYDSLGNILFSQEIEKEKFTSVHNFPNFTPLVFSEKGVYDFSGDQLKYSAFTNIQNAGNSLTPSEFKVLIEKYYKEADFAIFGQDLEVEQAKYAFPMYFNIKGNWYLLFAPQDEFRFSHQNSEYSGKDIIGQIDLENFPAKLGNKKLIVLKDERSGRYSSPQQGEVVDDGYLGKYTSQILTEKKFTYKTSDKIKLLSRTKKDYYSSGSVFDLPHWVQPSFMNTGYFQLKYKNENLYFKETVMKYFGESIIKDELFLYELPKNLRKKSRVAFLHYGLDLGGFDDSETNEYNPIIKNAGLYIIKPKN
;
A
#
# COMPACT_ATOMS: atom_id res chain seq x y z
N MET A 1 -62.62 20.57 2.45
CA MET A 1 -61.86 19.80 1.43
C MET A 1 -62.46 18.40 1.34
N THR A 2 -63.05 18.02 0.20
CA THR A 2 -63.77 16.74 0.03
C THR A 2 -62.81 15.53 0.06
N LYS A 3 -63.30 14.33 0.42
CA LYS A 3 -62.51 13.08 0.44
C LYS A 3 -61.77 12.83 -0.88
N LYS A 4 -62.41 13.20 -2.01
CA LYS A 4 -61.86 13.15 -3.38
C LYS A 4 -60.69 14.12 -3.59
N ASN A 5 -60.73 15.32 -2.99
CA ASN A 5 -59.62 16.29 -3.06
C ASN A 5 -58.42 15.86 -2.21
N LYS A 6 -58.64 15.22 -1.05
CA LYS A 6 -57.55 14.67 -0.23
C LYS A 6 -56.80 13.54 -0.96
N ILE A 7 -57.54 12.64 -1.62
CA ILE A 7 -56.95 11.55 -2.42
C ILE A 7 -56.15 12.11 -3.61
N ARG A 8 -56.68 13.11 -4.32
CA ARG A 8 -55.97 13.75 -5.44
C ARG A 8 -54.68 14.44 -5.00
N VAL A 9 -54.71 15.21 -3.91
CA VAL A 9 -53.51 15.87 -3.38
C VAL A 9 -52.48 14.84 -2.89
N GLY A 10 -52.91 13.78 -2.20
CA GLY A 10 -52.03 12.69 -1.79
C GLY A 10 -51.37 11.98 -2.97
N ALA A 11 -52.11 11.73 -4.05
CA ALA A 11 -51.56 11.11 -5.27
C ALA A 11 -50.52 12.01 -5.97
N ILE A 12 -50.77 13.32 -6.05
CA ILE A 12 -49.82 14.29 -6.63
C ILE A 12 -48.53 14.34 -5.82
N LEU A 13 -48.62 14.41 -4.49
CA LEU A 13 -47.45 14.41 -3.60
C LEU A 13 -46.64 13.12 -3.75
N LEU A 14 -47.31 11.97 -3.77
CA LEU A 14 -46.66 10.67 -3.97
C LEU A 14 -45.97 10.58 -5.33
N PHE A 15 -46.64 11.00 -6.41
CA PHE A 15 -46.06 10.97 -7.75
C PHE A 15 -44.85 11.90 -7.86
N THR A 16 -44.91 13.09 -7.24
CA THR A 16 -43.79 14.03 -7.18
C THR A 16 -42.61 13.43 -6.43
N LEU A 17 -42.86 12.80 -5.27
CA LEU A 17 -41.83 12.13 -4.49
C LEU A 17 -41.17 10.99 -5.28
N LEU A 18 -41.97 10.14 -5.93
CA LEU A 18 -41.47 9.04 -6.76
C LEU A 18 -40.65 9.56 -7.96
N SER A 19 -41.08 10.65 -8.60
CA SER A 19 -40.34 11.27 -9.70
C SER A 19 -38.99 11.81 -9.24
N LEU A 20 -38.94 12.48 -8.07
CA LEU A 20 -37.70 12.96 -7.48
C LEU A 20 -36.76 11.82 -7.11
N LEU A 21 -37.29 10.73 -6.53
CA LEU A 21 -36.52 9.53 -6.23
C LEU A 21 -35.98 8.86 -7.50
N PHE A 22 -36.79 8.77 -8.54
CA PHE A 22 -36.36 8.22 -9.83
C PHE A 22 -35.23 9.06 -10.45
N VAL A 23 -35.37 10.38 -10.46
CA VAL A 23 -34.31 11.25 -10.99
C VAL A 23 -33.04 11.15 -10.12
N ASP A 24 -33.14 11.20 -8.79
CA ASP A 24 -31.97 11.07 -7.90
C ASP A 24 -31.33 9.68 -7.95
N ARG A 25 -32.08 8.60 -8.15
CA ARG A 25 -31.54 7.23 -8.10
C ARG A 25 -31.15 6.69 -9.45
N CYS A 26 -31.90 6.99 -10.51
CA CYS A 26 -31.74 6.40 -11.82
C CYS A 26 -31.02 7.31 -12.83
N THR A 27 -30.84 8.60 -12.53
CA THR A 27 -30.21 9.55 -13.47
C THR A 27 -28.92 10.17 -12.96
N THR A 28 -28.10 10.70 -13.86
CA THR A 28 -26.92 11.51 -13.53
C THR A 28 -27.28 12.91 -13.01
N ILE A 29 -28.57 13.29 -13.05
CA ILE A 29 -29.04 14.56 -12.50
C ILE A 29 -28.81 14.57 -10.99
N ASN A 30 -28.12 15.62 -10.52
CA ASN A 30 -27.79 15.79 -9.12
C ASN A 30 -28.94 16.46 -8.37
N LEU A 31 -29.80 15.67 -7.75
CA LEU A 31 -30.88 16.17 -6.88
C LEU A 31 -30.55 16.10 -5.39
N THR A 32 -29.34 15.68 -5.02
CA THR A 32 -28.96 15.63 -3.61
C THR A 32 -28.85 17.04 -3.04
N THR A 33 -29.31 17.22 -1.80
CA THR A 33 -29.15 18.48 -1.05
C THR A 33 -27.68 18.93 -0.99
N SER A 34 -26.75 17.98 -0.96
CA SER A 34 -25.30 18.23 -0.98
C SER A 34 -24.80 18.89 -2.28
N THR A 35 -25.54 18.74 -3.39
CA THR A 35 -25.20 19.34 -4.69
C THR A 35 -25.95 20.65 -4.91
N ILE A 36 -27.25 20.70 -4.56
CA ILE A 36 -28.06 21.92 -4.69
C ILE A 36 -27.55 23.04 -3.76
N PHE A 37 -27.11 22.68 -2.56
CA PHE A 37 -26.54 23.63 -1.58
C PHE A 37 -25.02 23.55 -1.50
N GLN A 38 -24.36 23.10 -2.58
CA GLN A 38 -22.92 22.99 -2.61
C GLN A 38 -22.29 24.40 -2.51
N PRO A 39 -21.33 24.62 -1.58
CA PRO A 39 -20.65 25.90 -1.49
C PRO A 39 -19.92 26.22 -2.80
N LYS A 40 -20.03 27.48 -3.27
CA LYS A 40 -19.33 27.95 -4.47
C LYS A 40 -17.81 27.73 -4.40
N SER A 41 -17.23 27.73 -3.19
CA SER A 41 -15.81 27.46 -2.96
C SER A 41 -15.34 26.10 -3.46
N TYR A 42 -16.24 25.12 -3.64
CA TYR A 42 -15.86 23.79 -4.12
C TYR A 42 -15.41 23.81 -5.59
N GLN A 43 -15.80 24.82 -6.36
CA GLN A 43 -15.32 25.02 -7.73
C GLN A 43 -13.80 25.24 -7.76
N ASN A 44 -13.22 25.76 -6.67
CA ASN A 44 -11.79 26.03 -6.52
C ASN A 44 -11.00 24.83 -6.00
N PHE A 45 -11.66 23.71 -5.67
CA PHE A 45 -10.94 22.51 -5.25
C PHE A 45 -10.16 21.97 -6.45
N LYS A 46 -8.87 21.73 -6.22
CA LYS A 46 -7.94 21.19 -7.20
C LYS A 46 -7.97 19.65 -7.16
N SER A 47 -7.66 18.98 -8.26
CA SER A 47 -7.27 17.56 -8.19
C SER A 47 -5.92 17.41 -7.50
N LEU A 48 -5.60 16.21 -7.03
CA LEU A 48 -4.31 15.88 -6.42
C LEU A 48 -3.15 16.14 -7.39
N THR A 49 -3.38 15.90 -8.69
CA THR A 49 -2.41 16.21 -9.76
C THR A 49 -2.13 17.71 -9.94
N GLU A 50 -3.09 18.57 -9.57
CA GLU A 50 -3.00 20.03 -9.63
C GLU A 50 -2.33 20.66 -8.38
N ARG A 51 -1.81 19.82 -7.47
CA ARG A 51 -1.10 20.21 -6.26
C ARG A 51 -1.93 21.11 -5.32
N PRO A 52 -2.92 20.55 -4.61
CA PRO A 52 -3.69 21.31 -3.63
C PRO A 52 -2.81 21.76 -2.47
N THR A 53 -3.07 22.96 -1.95
CA THR A 53 -2.23 23.63 -0.94
C THR A 53 -3.05 24.22 0.19
N SER A 54 -2.46 24.30 1.37
CA SER A 54 -2.89 25.13 2.49
C SER A 54 -1.88 26.28 2.71
N GLU A 55 -1.89 26.85 3.92
CA GLU A 55 -0.94 27.91 4.30
C GLU A 55 0.49 27.37 4.27
N HIS A 56 0.76 26.26 4.97
CA HIS A 56 2.11 25.71 5.11
C HIS A 56 2.33 24.37 4.42
N TYR A 57 1.31 23.72 3.85
CA TYR A 57 1.43 22.40 3.25
C TYR A 57 0.98 22.37 1.80
N GLU A 58 1.58 21.48 1.03
CA GLU A 58 1.15 21.11 -0.32
C GLU A 58 1.09 19.59 -0.47
N ILE A 59 0.25 19.13 -1.38
CA ILE A 59 0.21 17.74 -1.82
C ILE A 59 0.83 17.68 -3.21
N VAL A 60 1.85 16.85 -3.41
CA VAL A 60 2.60 16.76 -4.67
C VAL A 60 2.62 15.32 -5.16
N PRO A 61 2.42 15.05 -6.47
CA PRO A 61 2.53 13.69 -7.00
C PRO A 61 3.93 13.12 -6.82
N VAL A 62 3.99 11.83 -6.50
CA VAL A 62 5.21 11.03 -6.35
C VAL A 62 5.18 9.91 -7.38
N LYS A 63 6.20 9.87 -8.24
CA LYS A 63 6.40 8.73 -9.15
C LYS A 63 7.17 7.64 -8.41
N ALA A 64 6.45 6.83 -7.65
CA ALA A 64 7.01 5.71 -6.90
C ALA A 64 5.99 4.60 -6.68
N TYR A 65 6.50 3.47 -6.21
CA TYR A 65 5.76 2.28 -5.83
C TYR A 65 5.93 2.03 -4.33
N PHE A 66 5.04 1.20 -3.80
CA PHE A 66 5.14 0.68 -2.44
C PHE A 66 6.32 -0.30 -2.29
N PRO A 67 6.81 -0.53 -1.06
CA PRO A 67 6.40 0.08 0.21
C PRO A 67 6.88 1.54 0.38
N ILE A 68 6.32 2.23 1.37
CA ILE A 68 6.86 3.51 1.86
C ILE A 68 7.55 3.23 3.19
N LEU A 69 8.84 3.52 3.25
CA LEU A 69 9.73 3.14 4.33
C LEU A 69 10.38 4.37 4.96
N PHE A 70 10.65 4.32 6.26
CA PHE A 70 11.25 5.42 7.02
C PHE A 70 12.50 4.98 7.78
N ASP A 71 13.59 5.72 7.59
CA ASP A 71 14.81 5.61 8.39
C ASP A 71 14.67 6.50 9.63
N SER A 72 14.52 5.88 10.79
CA SER A 72 14.39 6.62 12.05
C SER A 72 15.68 7.28 12.52
N VAL A 73 16.85 6.84 12.07
CA VAL A 73 18.15 7.42 12.44
C VAL A 73 18.37 8.71 11.67
N ARG A 74 18.16 8.68 10.36
CA ARG A 74 18.40 9.83 9.47
C ARG A 74 17.17 10.72 9.25
N SER A 75 15.98 10.25 9.64
CA SER A 75 14.71 10.93 9.40
C SER A 75 14.41 11.10 7.91
N GLU A 76 14.64 10.04 7.14
CA GLU A 76 14.51 10.00 5.68
C GLU A 76 13.45 8.96 5.27
N PHE A 77 12.87 9.13 4.08
CA PHE A 77 11.94 8.16 3.50
C PHE A 77 12.53 7.49 2.27
N TYR A 78 12.15 6.23 2.06
CA TYR A 78 12.53 5.42 0.90
C TYR A 78 11.25 4.88 0.28
N VAL A 79 11.14 5.01 -1.04
CA VAL A 79 10.07 4.44 -1.86
C VAL A 79 10.68 3.79 -3.09
N ALA A 80 10.02 2.76 -3.61
CA ALA A 80 10.49 2.05 -4.81
C ALA A 80 10.33 2.92 -6.07
N ASN A 81 11.31 2.92 -6.98
CA ASN A 81 11.18 3.50 -8.33
C ASN A 81 11.58 2.46 -9.38
N ASN A 82 10.65 1.58 -9.75
CA ASN A 82 10.94 0.40 -10.56
C ASN A 82 11.97 -0.51 -9.84
N GLN A 83 13.18 -0.61 -10.39
CA GLN A 83 14.27 -1.46 -9.88
C GLN A 83 15.18 -0.78 -8.85
N GLY A 84 14.92 0.47 -8.48
CA GLY A 84 15.72 1.20 -7.50
C GLY A 84 14.91 1.75 -6.33
N LEU A 85 15.50 2.75 -5.65
CA LEU A 85 14.84 3.54 -4.63
C LEU A 85 14.92 5.04 -4.94
N THR A 86 13.87 5.76 -4.52
CA THR A 86 13.91 7.21 -4.32
C THR A 86 13.94 7.53 -2.83
N LYS A 87 14.86 8.41 -2.46
CA LYS A 87 15.14 8.86 -1.10
C LYS A 87 14.67 10.29 -0.90
N TYR A 88 13.89 10.52 0.16
CA TYR A 88 13.39 11.83 0.56
C TYR A 88 13.91 12.23 1.93
N ASP A 89 14.13 13.52 2.15
CA ASP A 89 14.42 14.08 3.48
C ASP A 89 13.16 14.18 4.37
N SER A 90 13.35 14.66 5.59
CA SER A 90 12.28 14.91 6.57
C SER A 90 11.27 16.00 6.18
N LEU A 91 11.55 16.74 5.10
CA LEU A 91 10.73 17.83 4.54
C LEU A 91 10.08 17.42 3.21
N GLY A 92 10.34 16.22 2.70
CA GLY A 92 9.76 15.70 1.47
C GLY A 92 10.45 16.21 0.20
N ASN A 93 11.70 16.66 0.30
CA ASN A 93 12.55 16.92 -0.86
C ASN A 93 13.28 15.65 -1.27
N ILE A 94 13.45 15.44 -2.57
CA ILE A 94 14.22 14.33 -3.10
C ILE A 94 15.70 14.60 -2.79
N LEU A 95 16.32 13.73 -2.00
CA LEU A 95 17.77 13.71 -1.79
C LEU A 95 18.46 13.00 -2.95
N PHE A 96 17.90 11.87 -3.36
CA PHE A 96 18.45 11.04 -4.42
C PHE A 96 17.38 10.14 -5.03
N SER A 97 17.46 9.88 -6.33
CA SER A 97 16.58 8.95 -7.05
C SER A 97 17.41 8.27 -8.12
N GLN A 98 17.57 6.95 -8.03
CA GLN A 98 18.29 6.19 -9.05
C GLN A 98 17.58 4.88 -9.33
N GLU A 99 17.20 4.71 -10.58
CA GLU A 99 16.79 3.42 -11.11
C GLU A 99 18.03 2.58 -11.42
N ILE A 100 17.90 1.26 -11.30
CA ILE A 100 19.01 0.31 -11.54
C ILE A 100 18.70 -0.52 -12.79
N GLU A 101 18.31 0.15 -13.87
CA GLU A 101 17.75 -0.42 -15.12
C GLU A 101 18.62 -1.49 -15.81
N LYS A 102 19.91 -1.56 -15.47
CA LYS A 102 20.84 -2.56 -16.02
C LYS A 102 20.75 -3.91 -15.33
N GLU A 103 20.13 -3.97 -14.16
CA GLU A 103 19.94 -5.20 -13.42
C GLU A 103 18.72 -5.93 -13.96
N LYS A 104 18.85 -7.24 -14.16
CA LYS A 104 17.71 -8.05 -14.61
C LYS A 104 16.63 -8.14 -13.53
N PHE A 105 17.06 -8.22 -12.27
CA PHE A 105 16.22 -8.45 -11.11
C PHE A 105 16.72 -7.64 -9.92
N THR A 106 15.80 -7.20 -9.06
CA THR A 106 16.15 -6.48 -7.83
C THR A 106 15.21 -6.83 -6.69
N SER A 107 15.69 -6.69 -5.44
CA SER A 107 14.93 -7.02 -4.22
C SER A 107 14.00 -5.90 -3.73
N VAL A 108 13.69 -4.89 -4.55
CA VAL A 108 12.94 -3.69 -4.13
C VAL A 108 11.54 -4.02 -3.59
N HIS A 109 10.98 -5.17 -3.97
CA HIS A 109 9.63 -5.61 -3.61
C HIS A 109 9.57 -6.53 -2.38
N ASN A 110 10.68 -6.79 -1.69
CA ASN A 110 10.73 -7.77 -0.62
C ASN A 110 10.22 -7.19 0.73
N PHE A 111 9.14 -7.76 1.26
CA PHE A 111 8.37 -7.20 2.38
C PHE A 111 8.93 -7.42 3.80
N PRO A 112 9.54 -8.56 4.19
CA PRO A 112 9.87 -8.80 5.59
C PRO A 112 11.14 -8.07 6.08
N ASN A 113 12.01 -7.62 5.17
CA ASN A 113 13.36 -7.14 5.51
C ASN A 113 13.63 -5.75 4.93
N PHE A 114 12.82 -4.78 5.34
CA PHE A 114 12.92 -3.39 4.89
C PHE A 114 14.25 -2.74 5.26
N THR A 115 15.06 -2.50 4.23
CA THR A 115 16.37 -1.84 4.33
C THR A 115 16.58 -0.92 3.14
N PRO A 116 17.49 0.07 3.24
CA PRO A 116 17.87 0.91 2.11
C PRO A 116 18.82 0.19 1.15
N LEU A 117 18.85 -1.15 1.17
CA LEU A 117 19.69 -1.97 0.32
C LEU A 117 18.85 -2.61 -0.78
N VAL A 118 19.34 -2.55 -2.00
CA VAL A 118 18.76 -3.24 -3.14
C VAL A 118 19.73 -4.31 -3.60
N PHE A 119 19.30 -5.57 -3.50
CA PHE A 119 20.08 -6.72 -3.92
C PHE A 119 19.77 -7.03 -5.39
N SER A 120 20.82 -7.24 -6.19
CA SER A 120 20.73 -7.70 -7.57
C SER A 120 21.34 -9.10 -7.71
N GLU A 121 21.42 -9.63 -8.93
CA GLU A 121 22.04 -10.93 -9.20
C GLU A 121 23.53 -10.96 -8.80
N LYS A 122 24.22 -9.82 -8.92
CA LYS A 122 25.69 -9.75 -8.81
C LYS A 122 26.19 -8.97 -7.62
N GLY A 123 25.33 -8.24 -6.92
CA GLY A 123 25.77 -7.47 -5.76
C GLY A 123 24.66 -6.72 -5.05
N VAL A 124 25.09 -5.71 -4.29
CA VAL A 124 24.25 -4.92 -3.41
C VAL A 124 24.45 -3.44 -3.69
N TYR A 125 23.36 -2.72 -3.86
CA TYR A 125 23.31 -1.28 -3.98
C TYR A 125 22.83 -0.68 -2.65
N ASP A 126 23.64 0.20 -2.07
CA ASP A 126 23.37 0.85 -0.79
C ASP A 126 22.89 2.29 -1.00
N PHE A 127 21.61 2.54 -0.71
CA PHE A 127 20.97 3.86 -0.79
C PHE A 127 21.02 4.64 0.54
N SER A 128 21.63 4.09 1.59
CA SER A 128 21.63 4.75 2.92
C SER A 128 22.51 6.00 3.00
N GLY A 129 23.47 6.15 2.10
CA GLY A 129 24.39 7.28 2.04
C GLY A 129 23.83 8.50 1.29
N ASP A 130 24.73 9.43 0.98
CA ASP A 130 24.43 10.61 0.14
C ASP A 130 24.54 10.29 -1.37
N GLN A 131 25.15 9.14 -1.69
CA GLN A 131 25.31 8.62 -3.04
C GLN A 131 25.13 7.10 -3.06
N LEU A 132 24.72 6.56 -4.21
CA LEU A 132 24.59 5.11 -4.40
C LEU A 132 25.96 4.43 -4.32
N LYS A 133 26.08 3.39 -3.49
CA LYS A 133 27.29 2.56 -3.44
C LYS A 133 26.97 1.14 -3.89
N TYR A 134 27.66 0.67 -4.91
CA TYR A 134 27.60 -0.73 -5.34
C TYR A 134 28.70 -1.57 -4.66
N SER A 135 28.38 -2.80 -4.30
CA SER A 135 29.34 -3.81 -3.83
C SER A 135 29.00 -5.16 -4.46
N ALA A 136 29.93 -5.73 -5.23
CA ALA A 136 29.75 -7.06 -5.81
C ALA A 136 29.74 -8.14 -4.72
N PHE A 137 29.03 -9.24 -4.98
CA PHE A 137 29.15 -10.43 -4.14
C PHE A 137 30.56 -10.99 -4.23
N THR A 138 31.19 -11.15 -3.07
CA THR A 138 32.48 -11.83 -2.93
C THR A 138 32.34 -13.31 -3.27
N ASN A 139 31.20 -13.91 -2.94
CA ASN A 139 30.88 -15.27 -3.31
C ASN A 139 29.37 -15.43 -3.50
N ILE A 140 28.99 -16.25 -4.48
CA ILE A 140 27.62 -16.69 -4.73
C ILE A 140 27.62 -18.21 -4.60
N GLN A 141 26.93 -18.72 -3.59
CA GLN A 141 26.96 -20.13 -3.23
C GLN A 141 25.60 -20.78 -3.42
N ASN A 142 25.63 -22.07 -3.79
CA ASN A 142 24.45 -22.90 -4.01
C ASN A 142 23.50 -22.41 -5.13
N ALA A 143 23.94 -21.54 -6.05
CA ALA A 143 23.10 -21.05 -7.15
C ALA A 143 22.67 -22.14 -8.17
N GLY A 144 23.30 -23.32 -8.10
CA GLY A 144 22.97 -24.52 -8.87
C GLY A 144 22.40 -25.66 -8.03
N ASN A 145 21.98 -25.39 -6.79
CA ASN A 145 21.43 -26.39 -5.85
C ASN A 145 22.35 -27.62 -5.65
N SER A 146 23.64 -27.37 -5.44
CA SER A 146 24.67 -28.41 -5.36
C SER A 146 25.05 -28.81 -3.93
N LEU A 147 24.60 -28.07 -2.92
CA LEU A 147 24.89 -28.38 -1.52
C LEU A 147 23.90 -29.41 -0.98
N THR A 148 24.41 -30.38 -0.22
CA THR A 148 23.57 -31.25 0.60
C THR A 148 22.97 -30.48 1.80
N PRO A 149 21.88 -30.96 2.41
CA PRO A 149 21.28 -30.30 3.57
C PRO A 149 22.24 -30.09 4.76
N SER A 150 23.17 -31.03 5.00
CA SER A 150 24.17 -30.92 6.07
C SER A 150 25.23 -29.87 5.76
N GLU A 151 25.72 -29.81 4.53
CA GLU A 151 26.67 -28.80 4.08
C GLU A 151 26.05 -27.40 4.12
N PHE A 152 24.81 -27.28 3.66
CA PHE A 152 24.05 -26.04 3.74
C PHE A 152 23.90 -25.57 5.19
N LYS A 153 23.54 -26.47 6.11
CA LYS A 153 23.38 -26.15 7.54
C LYS A 153 24.66 -25.60 8.16
N VAL A 154 25.80 -26.27 7.93
CA VAL A 154 27.10 -25.81 8.45
C VAL A 154 27.46 -24.43 7.90
N LEU A 155 27.16 -24.20 6.62
CA LEU A 155 27.49 -22.97 5.92
C LEU A 155 26.63 -21.79 6.39
N ILE A 156 25.32 -21.96 6.51
CA ILE A 156 24.41 -20.91 7.00
C ILE A 156 24.72 -20.54 8.46
N GLU A 157 24.97 -21.53 9.32
CA GLU A 157 25.36 -21.31 10.72
C GLU A 157 26.65 -20.49 10.82
N LYS A 158 27.66 -20.83 10.00
CA LYS A 158 28.91 -20.10 9.93
C LYS A 158 28.69 -18.66 9.46
N TYR A 159 28.03 -18.49 8.31
CA TYR A 159 27.82 -17.17 7.71
C TYR A 159 27.02 -16.28 8.63
N TYR A 160 25.94 -16.78 9.21
CA TYR A 160 25.15 -16.03 10.14
C TYR A 160 25.93 -15.64 11.40
N LYS A 161 26.71 -16.56 11.99
CA LYS A 161 27.50 -16.26 13.19
C LYS A 161 28.52 -15.14 12.94
N GLU A 162 29.17 -15.15 11.79
CA GLU A 162 30.20 -14.17 11.41
C GLU A 162 29.63 -12.86 10.87
N ALA A 163 28.39 -12.85 10.41
CA ALA A 163 27.79 -11.69 9.77
C ALA A 163 27.40 -10.59 10.77
N ASP A 164 27.79 -9.37 10.44
CA ASP A 164 27.29 -8.15 11.08
C ASP A 164 25.90 -7.78 10.54
N PHE A 165 25.58 -8.27 9.33
CA PHE A 165 24.30 -8.04 8.67
C PHE A 165 23.80 -9.28 7.95
N ALA A 166 22.54 -9.63 8.13
CA ALA A 166 21.93 -10.81 7.54
C ALA A 166 20.48 -10.51 7.11
N ILE A 167 20.17 -10.74 5.84
CA ILE A 167 18.83 -10.60 5.26
C ILE A 167 18.45 -11.88 4.55
N PHE A 168 17.18 -12.25 4.69
CA PHE A 168 16.58 -13.39 3.99
C PHE A 168 15.60 -12.86 2.94
N GLY A 169 15.90 -13.14 1.68
CA GLY A 169 15.04 -12.85 0.55
C GLY A 169 13.86 -13.83 0.50
N GLN A 170 12.69 -13.35 0.10
CA GLN A 170 11.53 -14.22 -0.11
C GLN A 170 11.42 -14.69 -1.56
N ASP A 171 11.81 -13.86 -2.51
CA ASP A 171 11.99 -14.24 -3.91
C ASP A 171 12.89 -13.20 -4.56
N LEU A 172 13.75 -13.65 -5.47
CA LEU A 172 14.16 -12.81 -6.59
C LEU A 172 13.38 -13.32 -7.79
N GLU A 173 13.03 -12.46 -8.73
CA GLU A 173 12.56 -12.86 -10.07
C GLU A 173 13.63 -13.62 -10.88
N VAL A 174 14.63 -14.22 -10.24
CA VAL A 174 15.58 -15.15 -10.85
C VAL A 174 14.77 -16.35 -11.30
N GLU A 175 14.63 -16.52 -12.62
CA GLU A 175 13.99 -17.63 -13.34
C GLU A 175 13.26 -18.62 -12.42
N GLN A 176 11.92 -18.62 -12.51
CA GLN A 176 10.98 -19.54 -11.84
C GLN A 176 11.43 -21.03 -11.79
N ALA A 177 12.43 -21.42 -12.58
CA ALA A 177 13.07 -22.72 -12.59
C ALA A 177 13.93 -23.07 -11.35
N LYS A 178 14.29 -22.14 -10.45
CA LYS A 178 15.26 -22.44 -9.36
C LYS A 178 14.69 -22.60 -7.94
N TYR A 179 13.47 -22.15 -7.64
CA TYR A 179 12.79 -22.29 -6.32
C TYR A 179 13.72 -22.20 -5.08
N ALA A 180 14.67 -21.26 -5.09
CA ALA A 180 15.71 -21.17 -4.07
C ALA A 180 15.71 -19.79 -3.42
N PHE A 181 15.44 -19.75 -2.12
CA PHE A 181 15.36 -18.51 -1.34
C PHE A 181 16.77 -17.91 -1.13
N PRO A 182 17.03 -16.66 -1.57
CA PRO A 182 18.34 -16.05 -1.43
C PRO A 182 18.57 -15.50 -0.03
N MET A 183 19.80 -15.61 0.47
CA MET A 183 20.23 -15.11 1.77
C MET A 183 21.48 -14.27 1.61
N TYR A 184 21.48 -13.09 2.21
CA TYR A 184 22.53 -12.09 2.04
C TYR A 184 23.23 -11.85 3.37
N PHE A 185 24.56 -11.99 3.37
CA PHE A 185 25.38 -11.79 4.56
C PHE A 185 26.44 -10.72 4.28
N ASN A 186 26.58 -9.74 5.17
CA ASN A 186 27.75 -8.88 5.22
C ASN A 186 28.69 -9.38 6.32
N ILE A 187 29.88 -9.84 5.92
CA ILE A 187 30.91 -10.33 6.84
C ILE A 187 32.15 -9.48 6.62
N LYS A 188 32.52 -8.67 7.63
CA LYS A 188 33.70 -7.78 7.57
C LYS A 188 33.73 -6.89 6.33
N GLY A 189 32.58 -6.35 5.94
CA GLY A 189 32.43 -5.47 4.78
C GLY A 189 32.23 -6.16 3.43
N ASN A 190 32.38 -7.48 3.35
CA ASN A 190 32.18 -8.27 2.14
C ASN A 190 30.77 -8.86 2.09
N TRP A 191 30.15 -8.84 0.91
CA TRP A 191 28.80 -9.39 0.69
C TRP A 191 28.87 -10.81 0.15
N TYR A 192 28.10 -11.70 0.75
CA TYR A 192 27.95 -13.11 0.35
C TYR A 192 26.48 -13.39 0.04
N LEU A 193 26.23 -14.09 -1.06
CA LEU A 193 24.91 -14.59 -1.43
C LEU A 193 24.91 -16.11 -1.32
N LEU A 194 24.00 -16.64 -0.52
CA LEU A 194 23.76 -18.07 -0.35
C LEU A 194 22.31 -18.37 -0.74
N PHE A 195 22.11 -19.33 -1.64
CA PHE A 195 20.78 -19.83 -1.97
C PHE A 195 20.41 -21.01 -1.07
N ALA A 196 19.17 -21.03 -0.56
CA ALA A 196 18.60 -22.21 0.08
C ALA A 196 18.57 -23.40 -0.91
N PRO A 197 18.68 -24.65 -0.44
CA PRO A 197 18.41 -25.80 -1.28
C PRO A 197 16.99 -25.77 -1.84
N GLN A 198 16.78 -26.42 -2.99
CA GLN A 198 15.43 -26.60 -3.53
C GLN A 198 14.56 -27.35 -2.51
N ASP A 199 13.27 -27.01 -2.46
CA ASP A 199 12.28 -27.55 -1.50
C ASP A 199 12.54 -27.20 -0.02
N GLU A 200 13.46 -26.27 0.25
CA GLU A 200 13.67 -25.72 1.58
C GLU A 200 12.62 -24.67 1.94
N PHE A 201 11.40 -25.14 2.16
CA PHE A 201 10.24 -24.29 2.45
C PHE A 201 10.26 -23.66 3.85
N ARG A 202 11.25 -23.98 4.71
CA ARG A 202 11.40 -23.30 6.02
C ARG A 202 11.63 -21.80 5.88
N PHE A 203 12.09 -21.33 4.72
CA PHE A 203 12.27 -19.91 4.40
C PHE A 203 11.14 -19.33 3.52
N SER A 204 10.07 -20.09 3.26
CA SER A 204 8.93 -19.65 2.44
C SER A 204 7.74 -19.17 3.27
N HIS A 205 6.85 -18.40 2.63
CA HIS A 205 5.56 -18.01 3.20
C HIS A 205 4.42 -18.99 2.84
N GLN A 206 4.68 -19.99 1.98
CA GLN A 206 3.65 -20.79 1.29
C GLN A 206 3.28 -22.12 1.97
N ASN A 207 3.72 -22.42 3.20
CA ASN A 207 3.46 -23.73 3.82
C ASN A 207 2.92 -23.66 5.26
N SER A 208 1.77 -23.01 5.45
CA SER A 208 1.02 -23.07 6.72
C SER A 208 0.23 -24.38 6.92
N GLU A 209 0.15 -25.26 5.93
CA GLU A 209 -0.68 -26.48 5.99
C GLU A 209 0.08 -27.79 6.30
N TYR A 210 1.41 -27.80 6.33
CA TYR A 210 2.17 -29.01 6.72
C TYR A 210 2.20 -29.20 8.25
N SER A 211 1.09 -29.68 8.80
CA SER A 211 1.03 -30.27 10.14
C SER A 211 1.54 -31.73 10.06
N GLY A 212 2.86 -31.93 10.16
CA GLY A 212 3.45 -33.26 9.99
C GLY A 212 4.81 -33.42 10.67
N LYS A 213 4.77 -33.86 11.93
CA LYS A 213 5.80 -34.46 12.78
C LYS A 213 7.08 -34.96 12.07
N ASP A 214 8.09 -34.11 11.99
CA ASP A 214 9.49 -34.28 12.46
C ASP A 214 10.29 -33.01 12.09
N ILE A 215 9.66 -31.87 12.38
CA ILE A 215 10.09 -30.57 11.93
C ILE A 215 11.01 -29.99 13.00
N ILE A 216 12.29 -30.33 12.95
CA ILE A 216 13.32 -29.44 13.48
C ILE A 216 13.35 -28.22 12.54
N GLY A 217 12.42 -27.28 12.76
CA GLY A 217 12.59 -25.91 12.29
C GLY A 217 11.56 -25.24 11.38
N GLN A 218 10.24 -25.40 11.63
CA GLN A 218 9.33 -24.22 11.54
C GLN A 218 9.78 -23.10 12.51
N ILE A 219 10.79 -23.41 13.32
CA ILE A 219 11.64 -22.56 14.14
C ILE A 219 13.11 -22.91 13.83
N ASP A 220 13.71 -22.25 12.84
CA ASP A 220 15.10 -21.78 13.00
C ASP A 220 15.27 -20.31 12.58
N LEU A 221 14.16 -19.62 12.24
CA LEU A 221 14.13 -18.15 12.24
C LEU A 221 14.17 -17.56 13.67
N GLU A 222 13.90 -18.34 14.74
CA GLU A 222 14.16 -17.88 16.12
C GLU A 222 15.67 -17.75 16.40
N ASN A 223 16.52 -18.63 15.84
CA ASN A 223 17.97 -18.53 16.00
C ASN A 223 18.65 -17.68 14.92
N PHE A 224 17.99 -17.51 13.77
CA PHE A 224 18.46 -16.71 12.65
C PHE A 224 17.60 -15.46 12.37
N PRO A 225 17.28 -14.58 13.34
CA PRO A 225 16.61 -13.33 13.03
C PRO A 225 17.47 -12.46 12.11
N ALA A 226 16.82 -11.73 11.20
CA ALA A 226 17.53 -10.78 10.33
C ALA A 226 18.37 -9.79 11.17
N LYS A 227 19.66 -9.67 10.85
CA LYS A 227 20.57 -8.71 11.49
C LYS A 227 20.58 -7.45 10.64
N LEU A 228 19.71 -6.50 10.96
CA LEU A 228 19.57 -5.26 10.18
C LEU A 228 20.33 -4.07 10.80
N GLY A 229 20.78 -4.20 12.05
CA GLY A 229 21.47 -3.13 12.78
C GLY A 229 20.69 -1.81 12.75
N ASN A 230 21.39 -0.72 12.44
CA ASN A 230 20.83 0.63 12.31
C ASN A 230 20.21 0.91 10.93
N LYS A 231 20.20 -0.06 10.00
CA LYS A 231 19.64 0.10 8.64
C LYS A 231 18.20 -0.40 8.53
N LYS A 232 17.59 -0.82 9.64
CA LYS A 232 16.19 -1.22 9.67
C LYS A 232 15.31 -0.02 9.34
N LEU A 233 14.47 -0.16 8.32
CA LEU A 233 13.47 0.83 7.97
C LEU A 233 12.10 0.45 8.52
N ILE A 234 11.29 1.47 8.78
CA ILE A 234 9.95 1.36 9.36
C ILE A 234 8.93 1.57 8.25
N VAL A 235 8.05 0.60 8.04
CA VAL A 235 6.92 0.76 7.09
C VAL A 235 5.85 1.68 7.67
N LEU A 236 5.25 2.51 6.82
CA LEU A 236 4.17 3.40 7.23
C LEU A 236 2.82 2.67 7.24
N LYS A 237 1.86 3.21 7.99
CA LYS A 237 0.52 2.64 8.15
C LYS A 237 -0.54 3.73 8.04
N ASP A 238 -1.66 3.40 7.39
CA ASP A 238 -2.88 4.18 7.46
C ASP A 238 -3.69 3.75 8.68
N GLU A 239 -3.86 4.66 9.63
CA GLU A 239 -4.57 4.37 10.88
C GLU A 239 -6.06 4.07 10.67
N ARG A 240 -6.68 4.69 9.65
CA ARG A 240 -8.13 4.57 9.40
C ARG A 240 -8.51 3.16 8.98
N SER A 241 -7.72 2.56 8.10
CA SER A 241 -7.95 1.23 7.54
C SER A 241 -7.12 0.14 8.21
N GLY A 242 -6.08 0.51 8.99
CA GLY A 242 -5.15 -0.43 9.58
C GLY A 242 -4.14 -1.02 8.58
N ARG A 243 -4.11 -0.50 7.33
CA ARG A 243 -3.31 -1.05 6.23
C ARG A 243 -1.88 -0.50 6.25
N TYR A 244 -0.90 -1.38 6.10
CA TYR A 244 0.50 -1.01 5.87
C TYR A 244 0.74 -0.64 4.41
N SER A 245 1.70 0.23 4.16
CA SER A 245 2.15 0.54 2.80
C SER A 245 2.98 -0.64 2.27
N SER A 246 2.34 -1.59 1.59
CA SER A 246 2.95 -2.86 1.14
C SER A 246 3.07 -2.94 -0.39
N PRO A 247 4.14 -3.57 -0.94
CA PRO A 247 4.24 -3.87 -2.36
C PRO A 247 3.37 -5.05 -2.82
N GLN A 248 2.78 -5.83 -1.90
CA GLN A 248 1.97 -6.99 -2.26
C GLN A 248 0.74 -6.59 -3.08
N GLN A 249 0.65 -7.12 -4.29
CA GLN A 249 -0.47 -6.89 -5.19
C GLN A 249 -1.68 -7.72 -4.75
N GLY A 250 -2.85 -7.11 -4.69
CA GLY A 250 -4.10 -7.80 -4.39
C GLY A 250 -4.35 -8.11 -2.91
N GLU A 251 -3.31 -8.12 -2.07
CA GLU A 251 -3.46 -8.42 -0.64
C GLU A 251 -3.45 -7.17 0.24
N VAL A 252 -4.44 -7.09 1.12
CA VAL A 252 -4.49 -6.06 2.17
C VAL A 252 -3.58 -6.51 3.32
N VAL A 253 -2.42 -5.88 3.44
CA VAL A 253 -1.53 -6.14 4.57
C VAL A 253 -1.94 -5.30 5.77
N ASP A 254 -2.64 -5.92 6.71
CA ASP A 254 -3.02 -5.37 8.01
C ASP A 254 -2.54 -6.26 9.17
N ASP A 255 -2.87 -5.87 10.41
CA ASP A 255 -2.46 -6.66 11.59
C ASP A 255 -3.10 -8.06 11.65
N GLY A 256 -4.23 -8.26 10.97
CA GLY A 256 -4.95 -9.51 10.83
C GLY A 256 -4.25 -10.45 9.85
N TYR A 257 -3.88 -9.94 8.67
CA TYR A 257 -3.04 -10.64 7.70
C TYR A 257 -1.74 -11.13 8.35
N LEU A 258 -1.02 -10.23 9.03
CA LEU A 258 0.23 -10.56 9.73
C LEU A 258 0.02 -11.49 10.93
N GLY A 259 -1.21 -11.64 11.42
CA GLY A 259 -1.56 -12.63 12.44
C GLY A 259 -1.76 -14.03 11.88
N LYS A 260 -2.14 -14.16 10.60
CA LYS A 260 -2.34 -15.45 9.92
C LYS A 260 -1.02 -16.07 9.46
N TYR A 261 -0.06 -15.25 9.01
CA TYR A 261 1.22 -15.73 8.47
C TYR A 261 2.37 -15.55 9.46
N THR A 262 2.76 -16.63 10.14
CA THR A 262 3.78 -16.62 11.21
C THR A 262 5.20 -16.32 10.72
N SER A 263 5.48 -16.50 9.42
CA SER A 263 6.78 -16.19 8.81
C SER A 263 6.98 -14.71 8.48
N GLN A 264 5.94 -13.88 8.56
CA GLN A 264 6.01 -12.43 8.31
C GLN A 264 5.89 -11.63 9.61
N ILE A 265 7.03 -11.46 10.30
CA ILE A 265 7.07 -10.73 11.57
C ILE A 265 7.40 -9.25 11.33
N LEU A 266 6.38 -8.40 11.36
CA LEU A 266 6.55 -6.94 11.42
C LEU A 266 6.59 -6.46 12.88
N THR A 267 7.74 -5.93 13.29
CA THR A 267 7.89 -5.33 14.63
C THR A 267 7.03 -4.07 14.82
N GLU A 268 6.71 -3.43 13.70
CA GLU A 268 5.92 -2.21 13.55
C GLU A 268 4.47 -2.41 14.05
N LYS A 269 4.01 -3.67 14.15
CA LYS A 269 2.73 -4.04 14.77
C LYS A 269 2.62 -3.57 16.23
N LYS A 270 3.74 -3.38 16.92
CA LYS A 270 3.78 -2.87 18.30
C LYS A 270 3.66 -1.34 18.38
N PHE A 271 3.77 -0.62 17.27
CA PHE A 271 3.70 0.84 17.25
C PHE A 271 2.27 1.36 17.23
N THR A 272 2.07 2.56 17.78
CA THR A 272 0.77 3.26 17.76
C THR A 272 0.72 4.28 16.65
N TYR A 273 -0.27 4.18 15.75
CA TYR A 273 -0.49 5.09 14.63
C TYR A 273 -1.69 6.04 14.82
N LYS A 274 -2.30 6.08 16.01
CA LYS A 274 -3.41 7.00 16.33
C LYS A 274 -3.09 8.45 15.98
N THR A 275 -3.87 9.05 15.08
CA THR A 275 -3.69 10.41 14.56
C THR A 275 -4.97 11.26 14.69
N SER A 276 -4.82 12.59 14.67
CA SER A 276 -5.94 13.52 14.48
C SER A 276 -6.17 13.86 13.01
N ASP A 277 -5.20 13.52 12.17
CA ASP A 277 -5.22 13.79 10.75
C ASP A 277 -6.18 12.82 10.07
N LYS A 278 -7.00 13.35 9.16
CA LYS A 278 -8.11 12.58 8.60
C LYS A 278 -8.57 13.11 7.26
N ILE A 279 -8.99 12.19 6.41
CA ILE A 279 -9.66 12.48 5.14
C ILE A 279 -11.16 12.39 5.37
N LYS A 280 -11.89 13.38 4.85
CA LYS A 280 -13.35 13.43 4.91
C LYS A 280 -13.91 13.78 3.54
N LEU A 281 -14.81 12.94 3.03
CA LEU A 281 -15.69 13.30 1.93
C LEU A 281 -16.71 14.35 2.40
N LEU A 282 -16.68 15.53 1.77
CA LEU A 282 -17.55 16.66 2.10
C LEU A 282 -18.84 16.66 1.27
N SER A 283 -18.71 16.42 -0.03
CA SER A 283 -19.84 16.31 -0.96
C SER A 283 -19.41 15.50 -2.17
N ARG A 284 -20.36 15.20 -3.05
CA ARG A 284 -20.13 14.56 -4.33
C ARG A 284 -21.06 15.12 -5.38
N THR A 285 -20.63 15.02 -6.62
CA THR A 285 -21.44 15.35 -7.80
C THR A 285 -21.36 14.18 -8.77
N LYS A 286 -22.50 13.59 -9.13
CA LYS A 286 -22.57 12.60 -10.21
C LYS A 286 -22.08 13.22 -11.51
N LYS A 287 -21.24 12.49 -12.23
CA LYS A 287 -20.76 12.86 -13.55
C LYS A 287 -21.35 11.97 -14.63
N ASP A 288 -21.25 10.66 -14.45
CA ASP A 288 -21.68 9.70 -15.47
C ASP A 288 -22.14 8.38 -14.85
N TYR A 289 -22.76 7.54 -15.67
CA TYR A 289 -22.99 6.14 -15.37
C TYR A 289 -21.66 5.38 -15.43
N TYR A 290 -21.45 4.50 -14.45
CA TYR A 290 -20.32 3.58 -14.48
C TYR A 290 -20.71 2.21 -15.02
N SER A 291 -21.79 1.65 -14.49
CA SER A 291 -22.34 0.37 -14.91
C SER A 291 -23.81 0.29 -14.53
N SER A 292 -24.59 -0.36 -15.38
CA SER A 292 -26.02 -0.61 -15.20
C SER A 292 -26.34 -2.06 -14.80
N GLY A 293 -25.34 -2.88 -14.42
CA GLY A 293 -25.52 -4.29 -14.02
C GLY A 293 -25.90 -5.26 -15.16
N SER A 294 -26.16 -6.53 -14.81
CA SER A 294 -26.62 -7.59 -15.72
C SER A 294 -28.13 -7.52 -15.94
N VAL A 295 -28.61 -7.98 -17.11
CA VAL A 295 -30.04 -7.95 -17.49
C VAL A 295 -30.91 -8.94 -16.70
N PHE A 296 -30.28 -9.88 -15.98
CA PHE A 296 -30.96 -10.98 -15.26
C PHE A 296 -31.05 -10.78 -13.74
N ASP A 297 -30.36 -9.78 -13.19
CA ASP A 297 -30.46 -9.40 -11.79
C ASP A 297 -31.61 -8.39 -11.61
N LEU A 298 -32.30 -8.41 -10.46
CA LEU A 298 -33.34 -7.42 -10.10
C LEU A 298 -32.90 -6.02 -10.51
N PRO A 299 -33.77 -5.21 -11.13
CA PRO A 299 -33.31 -4.35 -12.19
C PRO A 299 -32.32 -3.28 -11.71
N HIS A 300 -31.05 -3.49 -12.05
CA HIS A 300 -29.98 -2.51 -11.84
C HIS A 300 -30.26 -1.18 -12.58
N TRP A 301 -31.24 -1.12 -13.50
CA TRP A 301 -31.76 0.13 -14.08
C TRP A 301 -32.48 1.05 -13.08
N VAL A 302 -32.88 0.55 -11.90
CA VAL A 302 -33.53 1.36 -10.84
C VAL A 302 -32.51 2.00 -9.90
N GLN A 303 -31.25 1.54 -9.90
CA GLN A 303 -30.17 2.12 -9.09
C GLN A 303 -28.79 1.78 -9.71
N PRO A 304 -28.39 2.46 -10.80
CA PRO A 304 -27.11 2.20 -11.44
C PRO A 304 -25.92 2.67 -10.58
N SER A 305 -24.76 2.12 -10.90
CA SER A 305 -23.49 2.61 -10.36
C SER A 305 -23.11 3.91 -11.06
N PHE A 306 -22.64 4.89 -10.30
CA PHE A 306 -22.28 6.22 -10.84
C PHE A 306 -20.80 6.51 -10.64
N MET A 307 -20.19 7.11 -11.66
CA MET A 307 -18.96 7.85 -11.51
C MET A 307 -19.29 9.24 -10.94
N ASN A 308 -18.62 9.62 -9.86
CA ASN A 308 -18.83 10.89 -9.18
C ASN A 308 -17.50 11.66 -9.09
N THR A 309 -17.58 12.98 -8.96
CA THR A 309 -16.50 13.76 -8.37
C THR A 309 -16.77 13.89 -6.88
N GLY A 310 -15.88 13.32 -6.07
CA GLY A 310 -15.85 13.48 -4.62
C GLY A 310 -15.03 14.72 -4.25
N TYR A 311 -15.55 15.54 -3.35
CA TYR A 311 -14.87 16.71 -2.80
C TYR A 311 -14.42 16.39 -1.39
N PHE A 312 -13.11 16.47 -1.14
CA PHE A 312 -12.47 16.01 0.07
C PHE A 312 -11.86 17.15 0.86
N GLN A 313 -11.80 16.93 2.16
CA GLN A 313 -10.97 17.68 3.10
C GLN A 313 -10.01 16.71 3.77
N LEU A 314 -8.71 16.97 3.62
CA LEU A 314 -7.69 16.40 4.47
C LEU A 314 -7.38 17.40 5.58
N LYS A 315 -7.64 17.02 6.83
CA LYS A 315 -7.06 17.71 7.99
C LYS A 315 -5.68 17.11 8.22
N TYR A 316 -4.63 17.91 8.10
CA TYR A 316 -3.24 17.50 8.35
C TYR A 316 -2.53 18.53 9.21
N LYS A 317 -2.00 18.13 10.37
CA LYS A 317 -1.27 19.01 11.31
C LYS A 317 -2.00 20.33 11.60
N ASN A 318 -3.31 20.22 11.85
CA ASN A 318 -4.26 21.32 12.11
C ASN A 318 -4.58 22.26 10.93
N GLU A 319 -4.12 21.96 9.72
CA GLU A 319 -4.51 22.67 8.51
C GLU A 319 -5.49 21.83 7.67
N ASN A 320 -6.28 22.53 6.85
CA ASN A 320 -7.21 21.90 5.93
C ASN A 320 -6.69 22.03 4.50
N LEU A 321 -6.46 20.89 3.86
CA LEU A 321 -6.19 20.75 2.43
C LEU A 321 -7.49 20.29 1.76
N TYR A 322 -7.87 20.95 0.68
CA TYR A 322 -9.10 20.66 -0.05
C TYR A 322 -8.77 20.21 -1.46
N PHE A 323 -9.34 19.07 -1.86
CA PHE A 323 -9.10 18.49 -3.18
C PHE A 323 -10.32 17.75 -3.70
N LYS A 324 -10.36 17.46 -4.99
CA LYS A 324 -11.43 16.70 -5.63
C LYS A 324 -10.87 15.55 -6.45
N GLU A 325 -11.49 14.39 -6.38
CA GLU A 325 -11.09 13.22 -7.17
C GLU A 325 -12.29 12.43 -7.65
N THR A 326 -12.05 11.53 -8.60
CA THR A 326 -13.09 10.61 -9.08
C THR A 326 -13.36 9.54 -8.02
N VAL A 327 -14.64 9.28 -7.74
CA VAL A 327 -15.05 8.19 -6.87
C VAL A 327 -16.24 7.45 -7.44
N MET A 328 -16.32 6.17 -7.11
CA MET A 328 -17.39 5.31 -7.55
C MET A 328 -18.45 5.18 -6.46
N LYS A 329 -19.71 5.26 -6.87
CA LYS A 329 -20.83 4.86 -6.01
C LYS A 329 -21.48 3.65 -6.66
N TYR A 330 -21.29 2.48 -6.07
CA TYR A 330 -21.88 1.26 -6.58
C TYR A 330 -23.36 1.15 -6.23
N PHE A 331 -24.07 0.35 -7.02
CA PHE A 331 -25.43 -0.10 -6.70
C PHE A 331 -25.48 -0.76 -5.32
N GLY A 332 -26.56 -0.54 -4.57
CA GLY A 332 -26.78 -1.16 -3.26
C GLY A 332 -25.93 -0.57 -2.13
N GLU A 333 -24.84 0.14 -2.43
CA GLU A 333 -23.98 0.74 -1.41
C GLU A 333 -24.54 2.08 -0.91
N SER A 334 -24.71 2.16 0.41
CA SER A 334 -25.17 3.37 1.11
C SER A 334 -24.06 4.41 1.28
N ILE A 335 -22.79 3.97 1.25
CA ILE A 335 -21.60 4.77 1.49
C ILE A 335 -20.68 4.65 0.27
N ILE A 336 -20.00 5.73 -0.10
CA ILE A 336 -18.94 5.67 -1.10
C ILE A 336 -17.67 5.14 -0.44
N LYS A 337 -17.11 4.09 -1.01
CA LYS A 337 -15.76 3.65 -0.69
C LYS A 337 -14.78 4.66 -1.27
N ASP A 338 -14.12 5.43 -0.41
CA ASP A 338 -13.01 6.28 -0.80
C ASP A 338 -11.69 5.53 -0.58
N GLU A 339 -11.11 5.01 -1.66
CA GLU A 339 -9.81 4.32 -1.68
C GLU A 339 -8.66 5.32 -1.51
N LEU A 340 -8.73 6.15 -0.46
CA LEU A 340 -7.74 7.12 -0.06
C LEU A 340 -7.07 6.66 1.24
N PHE A 341 -5.75 6.53 1.24
CA PHE A 341 -4.98 6.05 2.39
C PHE A 341 -3.94 7.08 2.80
N LEU A 342 -3.96 7.48 4.06
CA LEU A 342 -3.01 8.43 4.65
C LEU A 342 -1.95 7.65 5.44
N TYR A 343 -0.82 7.39 4.79
CA TYR A 343 0.30 6.70 5.41
C TYR A 343 1.14 7.68 6.24
N GLU A 344 1.22 7.42 7.54
CA GLU A 344 1.91 8.27 8.50
C GLU A 344 2.94 7.51 9.33
N LEU A 345 3.85 8.26 9.93
CA LEU A 345 4.76 7.75 10.95
C LEU A 345 4.00 7.38 12.24
N PRO A 346 4.52 6.39 13.00
CA PRO A 346 3.99 6.09 14.32
C PRO A 346 4.18 7.29 15.25
N LYS A 347 3.30 7.39 16.26
CA LYS A 347 3.16 8.55 17.15
C LYS A 347 4.49 9.03 17.76
N ASN A 348 5.36 8.10 18.15
CA ASN A 348 6.67 8.40 18.76
C ASN A 348 7.69 8.98 17.75
N LEU A 349 7.50 8.79 16.45
CA LEU A 349 8.41 9.26 15.40
C LEU A 349 7.89 10.47 14.61
N ARG A 350 6.63 10.88 14.77
CA ARG A 350 6.04 12.03 14.05
C ARG A 350 6.75 13.36 14.25
N LYS A 351 7.53 13.52 15.33
CA LYS A 351 8.36 14.72 15.54
C LYS A 351 9.59 14.77 14.62
N LYS A 352 9.99 13.63 14.06
CA LYS A 352 11.15 13.52 13.16
C LYS A 352 10.87 14.00 11.74
N SER A 353 9.60 14.14 11.35
CA SER A 353 9.25 14.54 9.99
C SER A 353 7.96 15.35 9.94
N ARG A 354 7.87 16.23 8.94
CA ARG A 354 6.64 16.96 8.58
C ARG A 354 5.91 16.40 7.37
N VAL A 355 6.31 15.20 6.95
CA VAL A 355 5.80 14.52 5.77
C VAL A 355 4.80 13.42 6.15
N ALA A 356 3.80 13.25 5.29
CA ALA A 356 2.97 12.05 5.19
C ALA A 356 2.77 11.70 3.71
N PHE A 357 2.27 10.51 3.43
CA PHE A 357 1.97 10.08 2.07
C PHE A 357 0.48 9.80 1.91
N LEU A 358 -0.05 10.18 0.76
CA LEU A 358 -1.45 9.97 0.39
C LEU A 358 -1.48 9.05 -0.84
N HIS A 359 -2.09 7.88 -0.71
CA HIS A 359 -2.38 7.01 -1.84
C HIS A 359 -3.83 7.17 -2.25
N TYR A 360 -4.05 7.30 -3.55
CA TYR A 360 -5.36 7.31 -4.18
C TYR A 360 -5.48 6.10 -5.10
N GLY A 361 -6.30 5.14 -4.68
CA GLY A 361 -6.84 4.10 -5.53
C GLY A 361 -8.20 4.53 -6.10
N LEU A 362 -8.52 4.02 -7.28
CA LEU A 362 -9.86 4.08 -7.84
C LEU A 362 -10.42 2.67 -7.83
N ASP A 363 -11.39 2.42 -6.94
CA ASP A 363 -12.20 1.20 -6.97
C ASP A 363 -12.92 1.14 -8.33
N LEU A 364 -12.80 0.03 -9.04
CA LEU A 364 -13.45 -0.25 -10.33
C LEU A 364 -14.51 -1.35 -10.19
N GLY A 365 -14.89 -1.73 -8.97
CA GLY A 365 -15.79 -2.82 -8.66
C GLY A 365 -14.97 -4.04 -8.28
N GLY A 366 -15.46 -5.24 -8.56
CA GLY A 366 -14.82 -6.45 -8.09
C GLY A 366 -15.59 -7.68 -8.51
N PHE A 367 -15.05 -8.84 -8.14
CA PHE A 367 -15.71 -10.13 -8.33
C PHE A 367 -15.83 -10.83 -6.97
N ASP A 368 -16.90 -11.59 -6.80
CA ASP A 368 -17.03 -12.49 -5.67
C ASP A 368 -16.16 -13.71 -5.93
N ASP A 369 -15.31 -14.06 -4.98
CA ASP A 369 -14.61 -15.33 -4.98
C ASP A 369 -15.57 -16.42 -4.53
N SER A 370 -15.87 -17.34 -5.44
CA SER A 370 -16.80 -18.44 -5.22
C SER A 370 -16.34 -19.46 -4.18
N GLU A 371 -15.05 -19.51 -3.87
CA GLU A 371 -14.48 -20.45 -2.90
C GLU A 371 -14.49 -19.87 -1.49
N THR A 372 -14.19 -18.57 -1.35
CA THR A 372 -14.09 -17.89 -0.04
C THR A 372 -15.35 -17.11 0.34
N ASN A 373 -16.26 -16.86 -0.61
CA ASN A 373 -17.35 -15.88 -0.51
C ASN A 373 -16.86 -14.46 -0.13
N GLU A 374 -15.60 -14.14 -0.42
CA GLU A 374 -15.04 -12.81 -0.21
C GLU A 374 -15.17 -11.97 -1.49
N TYR A 375 -15.56 -10.70 -1.33
CA TYR A 375 -15.59 -9.75 -2.44
C TYR A 375 -14.19 -9.18 -2.67
N ASN A 376 -13.65 -9.39 -3.87
CA ASN A 376 -12.33 -8.93 -4.26
C ASN A 376 -12.44 -7.66 -5.14
N PRO A 377 -12.16 -6.47 -4.60
CA PRO A 377 -12.22 -5.23 -5.37
C PRO A 377 -11.04 -5.12 -6.36
N ILE A 378 -11.33 -4.68 -7.57
CA ILE A 378 -10.37 -4.25 -8.59
C ILE A 378 -10.05 -2.77 -8.33
N ILE A 379 -8.95 -2.52 -7.61
CA ILE A 379 -8.50 -1.15 -7.31
C ILE A 379 -7.42 -0.75 -8.32
N LYS A 380 -7.73 0.23 -9.17
CA LYS A 380 -6.72 0.85 -10.04
C LYS A 380 -5.92 1.87 -9.23
N ASN A 381 -4.60 1.69 -9.14
CA ASN A 381 -3.73 2.72 -8.56
C ASN A 381 -3.83 4.01 -9.41
N ALA A 382 -4.39 5.06 -8.81
CA ALA A 382 -4.58 6.36 -9.46
C ALA A 382 -3.48 7.37 -9.07
N GLY A 383 -2.67 7.07 -8.05
CA GLY A 383 -1.43 7.77 -7.78
C GLY A 383 -0.99 7.73 -6.32
N LEU A 384 0.31 7.90 -6.12
CA LEU A 384 0.92 8.19 -4.83
C LEU A 384 1.29 9.67 -4.77
N TYR A 385 1.07 10.28 -3.61
CA TYR A 385 1.33 11.69 -3.36
C TYR A 385 2.04 11.88 -2.03
N ILE A 386 2.85 12.93 -1.93
CA ILE A 386 3.51 13.37 -0.70
C ILE A 386 2.83 14.63 -0.18
N ILE A 387 2.49 14.64 1.10
CA ILE A 387 2.05 15.83 1.83
C ILE A 387 3.29 16.39 2.50
N LYS A 388 3.70 17.61 2.15
CA LYS A 388 4.94 18.20 2.63
C LYS A 388 4.82 19.70 2.90
N PRO A 389 5.73 20.29 3.72
CA PRO A 389 5.80 21.73 3.89
C PRO A 389 6.03 22.44 2.55
N LYS A 390 5.43 23.62 2.39
CA LYS A 390 5.73 24.53 1.29
C LYS A 390 7.09 25.18 1.55
N ASN A 391 7.91 25.23 0.51
CA ASN A 391 9.18 25.96 0.52
C ASN A 391 8.96 27.46 0.40
#